data_AF-A0A5C3MVT2-F1
#
_entry.id   AF-A0A5C3MVT2-F1
#
_cell.length_a   1.000
_cell.length_b   1.000
_cell.length_c   1.000
_cell.angle_alpha   90.00
_cell.angle_beta   90.00
_cell.angle_gamma   90.00
#
_symmetry.space_group_name_H-M   'P 1'
#
loop_
_entity.id
_entity.type
_entity.pdbx_description
1 polymer ?
#
loop_
_entity_poly.entity_id
_entity_poly.type
_entity_poly.pdbx_seq_one_letter_code
_entity_poly.pdbx_strand_id
1 'polypeptide(L)'
;MKFFAAAAAISSLAALVAAAPAASCPEATRYGVVTVSPTTVAAGDTVTIKADFTCAVQQFNHVPTYTDYVLKVPVNNNGYELPYVLAHHEPAAGTLNEEFTVQASYLLCAALVTL
;
A
#
# COMPACT_ATOMS: atom_id res chain seq x y z
N MET A 1 26.11 -48.85 -53.68
CA MET A 1 25.73 -49.15 -52.28
C MET A 1 25.58 -47.79 -51.59
N LYS A 2 24.38 -47.28 -51.30
CA LYS A 2 23.40 -47.66 -50.26
C LYS A 2 23.69 -46.93 -48.93
N PHE A 3 23.00 -45.78 -48.77
CA PHE A 3 22.53 -45.09 -47.54
C PHE A 3 23.61 -44.44 -46.63
N PHE A 4 23.38 -43.32 -45.91
CA PHE A 4 22.18 -42.88 -45.19
C PHE A 4 22.03 -41.34 -45.11
N ALA A 5 20.77 -40.90 -45.03
CA ALA A 5 20.32 -39.57 -44.67
C ALA A 5 20.19 -39.43 -43.13
N ALA A 6 20.37 -38.21 -42.60
CA ALA A 6 19.77 -37.72 -41.35
C ALA A 6 19.99 -36.20 -41.28
N ALA A 7 19.02 -35.39 -41.72
CA ALA A 7 17.96 -34.81 -40.88
C ALA A 7 18.51 -33.81 -39.85
N ALA A 8 18.47 -32.52 -40.22
CA ALA A 8 18.72 -31.39 -39.34
C ALA A 8 17.68 -31.35 -38.21
N ALA A 9 18.11 -31.56 -36.97
CA ALA A 9 17.29 -31.34 -35.79
C ALA A 9 17.44 -29.87 -35.34
N ILE A 10 16.55 -29.00 -35.83
CA ILE A 10 16.40 -27.64 -35.29
C ILE A 10 15.63 -27.77 -33.99
N SER A 11 16.36 -27.77 -32.87
CA SER A 11 15.79 -27.79 -31.53
C SER A 11 15.00 -26.50 -31.31
N SER A 12 13.68 -26.61 -31.29
CA SER A 12 12.77 -25.49 -31.07
C SER A 12 12.74 -25.20 -29.57
N LEU A 13 13.51 -24.20 -29.12
CA LEU A 13 13.35 -23.62 -27.79
C LEU A 13 12.03 -22.83 -27.77
N ALA A 14 10.94 -23.52 -27.44
CA ALA A 14 9.70 -22.85 -27.08
C ALA A 14 9.92 -22.13 -25.74
N ALA A 15 10.23 -20.85 -25.80
CA ALA A 15 10.23 -19.99 -24.63
C ALA A 15 8.77 -19.84 -24.17
N LEU A 16 8.37 -20.63 -23.18
CA LEU A 16 7.16 -20.37 -22.40
C LEU A 16 7.40 -19.09 -21.60
N VAL A 17 7.06 -17.94 -22.18
CA VAL A 17 6.82 -16.73 -21.37
C VAL A 17 5.54 -17.03 -20.59
N ALA A 18 5.70 -17.47 -19.35
CA ALA A 18 4.61 -17.48 -18.39
C ALA A 18 4.21 -16.01 -18.17
N ALA A 19 3.21 -15.54 -18.91
CA ALA A 19 2.52 -14.32 -18.57
C ALA A 19 1.88 -14.57 -17.20
N ALA A 20 2.47 -13.99 -16.14
CA ALA A 20 1.82 -13.95 -14.85
C ALA A 20 0.41 -13.37 -15.06
N PRO A 21 -0.64 -13.93 -14.43
CA PRO A 21 -1.97 -13.39 -14.57
C PRO A 21 -1.92 -11.90 -14.24
N ALA A 22 -2.36 -11.06 -15.18
CA ALA A 22 -2.48 -9.63 -14.92
C ALA A 22 -3.43 -9.47 -13.75
N ALA A 23 -2.90 -9.11 -12.57
CA ALA A 23 -3.71 -8.79 -11.42
C ALA A 23 -4.66 -7.65 -11.85
N SER A 24 -5.96 -7.92 -11.85
CA SER A 24 -6.95 -6.90 -12.20
C SER A 24 -7.02 -5.91 -11.03
N CYS A 25 -6.34 -4.78 -11.17
CA CYS A 25 -6.36 -3.71 -10.18
C CYS A 25 -7.52 -2.75 -10.47
N PRO A 26 -8.49 -2.59 -9.55
CA PRO A 26 -9.50 -1.55 -9.69
C PRO A 26 -8.85 -0.16 -9.74
N GLU A 27 -9.43 0.78 -10.50
CA GLU A 27 -8.94 2.17 -10.55
C GLU A 27 -8.87 2.82 -9.16
N ALA A 28 -9.75 2.41 -8.23
CA ALA A 28 -9.75 2.89 -6.85
C ALA A 28 -8.45 2.55 -6.08
N THR A 29 -7.71 1.52 -6.48
CA THR A 29 -6.46 1.09 -5.81
C THR A 29 -5.21 1.65 -6.47
N ARG A 30 -5.35 2.63 -7.38
CA ARG A 30 -4.21 3.18 -8.14
C ARG A 30 -3.12 3.81 -7.29
N TYR A 31 -3.45 4.24 -6.09
CA TYR A 31 -2.50 4.80 -5.11
C TYR A 31 -2.24 3.86 -3.92
N GLY A 32 -2.69 2.61 -4.02
CA GLY A 32 -2.63 1.61 -2.97
C GLY A 32 -3.91 1.52 -2.14
N VAL A 33 -3.88 0.62 -1.16
CA VAL A 33 -4.98 0.35 -0.23
C VAL A 33 -4.45 0.45 1.18
N VAL A 34 -5.18 1.13 2.06
CA VAL A 34 -4.83 1.28 3.47
C VAL A 34 -5.87 0.58 4.34
N THR A 35 -5.40 -0.22 5.29
CA THR A 35 -6.23 -0.83 6.34
C THR A 35 -5.73 -0.35 7.70
N VAL A 36 -6.66 0.05 8.57
CA VAL A 36 -6.35 0.61 9.89
C VAL A 36 -7.10 -0.17 10.96
N SER A 37 -6.44 -0.48 12.08
CA SER A 37 -7.05 -1.12 13.24
C SER A 37 -6.44 -0.59 14.55
N PRO A 38 -7.25 -0.16 15.53
CA PRO A 38 -8.71 -0.03 15.49
C PRO A 38 -9.18 1.13 14.61
N THR A 39 -10.44 1.10 14.17
CA THR A 39 -11.04 2.19 13.38
C THR A 39 -11.63 3.31 14.23
N THR A 40 -11.77 3.07 15.55
CA THR A 40 -12.08 4.07 16.56
C THR A 40 -10.85 4.23 17.44
N VAL A 41 -10.37 5.46 17.60
CA VAL A 41 -9.08 5.77 18.22
C VAL A 41 -9.29 6.87 19.24
N ALA A 42 -8.91 6.63 20.49
CA ALA A 42 -8.82 7.64 21.53
C ALA A 42 -7.40 8.20 21.66
N ALA A 43 -7.27 9.29 22.39
CA ALA A 43 -5.97 9.89 22.71
C ALA A 43 -5.09 8.88 23.47
N GLY A 44 -3.88 8.64 22.98
CA GLY A 44 -2.95 7.66 23.57
C GLY A 44 -3.15 6.22 23.10
N ASP A 45 -4.12 5.94 22.23
CA ASP A 45 -4.31 4.58 21.70
C ASP A 45 -3.22 4.19 20.69
N THR A 46 -2.97 2.89 20.61
CA THR A 46 -2.12 2.32 19.56
C THR A 46 -2.95 1.99 18.33
N VAL A 47 -2.49 2.46 17.17
CA VAL A 47 -3.10 2.17 15.87
C VAL A 47 -2.11 1.36 15.03
N THR A 48 -2.57 0.24 14.49
CA THR A 48 -1.86 -0.51 13.45
C THR A 48 -2.34 -0.05 12.09
N ILE A 49 -1.38 0.31 11.23
CA ILE A 49 -1.62 0.74 9.85
C ILE A 49 -0.96 -0.28 8.93
N LYS A 50 -1.70 -0.73 7.93
CA LYS A 50 -1.21 -1.55 6.83
C LYS A 50 -1.45 -0.85 5.51
N ALA A 51 -0.45 -0.80 4.65
CA ALA A 51 -0.55 -0.25 3.31
C ALA A 51 -0.10 -1.27 2.28
N ASP A 52 -0.86 -1.42 1.20
CA ASP A 52 -0.55 -2.26 0.04
C ASP A 52 -0.48 -1.39 -1.22
N PHE A 53 0.71 -1.26 -1.77
CA PHE A 53 1.02 -0.50 -2.98
C PHE A 53 1.19 -1.40 -4.21
N THR A 54 0.90 -2.70 -4.11
CA THR A 54 1.11 -3.68 -5.20
C THR A 54 0.50 -3.20 -6.51
N CYS A 55 -0.78 -2.79 -6.49
CA CYS A 55 -1.44 -2.26 -7.68
C CYS A 55 -0.82 -0.95 -8.17
N ALA A 56 -0.56 -0.01 -7.24
CA ALA A 56 0.02 1.29 -7.57
C ALA A 56 1.35 1.13 -8.32
N VAL A 57 2.25 0.30 -7.80
CA VAL A 57 3.58 0.09 -8.39
C VAL A 57 3.50 -0.78 -9.65
N GLN A 58 2.84 -1.94 -9.59
CA GLN A 58 2.96 -2.94 -10.65
C GLN A 58 2.08 -2.67 -11.86
N GLN A 59 0.91 -2.03 -11.69
CA GLN A 59 -0.02 -1.75 -12.79
C GLN A 59 0.03 -0.30 -13.23
N PHE A 60 0.15 0.63 -12.29
CA PHE A 60 0.08 2.07 -12.58
C PHE A 60 1.45 2.77 -12.57
N ASN A 61 2.52 2.06 -12.21
CA ASN A 61 3.88 2.60 -12.09
C ASN A 61 3.94 3.85 -11.19
N HIS A 62 3.14 3.85 -10.12
CA HIS A 62 3.12 4.85 -9.06
C HIS A 62 3.92 4.30 -7.87
N VAL A 63 5.14 4.82 -7.69
CA VAL A 63 6.01 4.47 -6.56
C VAL A 63 5.88 5.58 -5.52
N PRO A 64 5.37 5.29 -4.31
CA PRO A 64 5.22 6.29 -3.27
C PRO A 64 6.60 6.77 -2.78
N THR A 65 6.80 8.08 -2.73
CA THR A 65 7.95 8.68 -2.02
C THR A 65 7.67 8.74 -0.52
N TYR A 66 6.45 9.13 -0.15
CA TYR A 66 5.97 9.16 1.22
C TYR A 66 4.48 8.92 1.28
N THR A 67 3.98 8.60 2.48
CA THR A 67 2.56 8.49 2.80
C THR A 67 2.27 9.21 4.11
N ASP A 68 1.25 10.05 4.09
CA ASP A 68 0.70 10.72 5.28
C ASP A 68 -0.62 10.06 5.67
N TYR A 69 -0.69 9.58 6.90
CA TYR A 69 -1.90 9.01 7.49
C TYR A 69 -2.54 10.08 8.35
N VAL A 70 -3.67 10.63 7.89
CA VAL A 70 -4.35 11.74 8.57
C VAL A 70 -5.54 11.22 9.34
N LEU A 71 -5.58 11.46 10.66
CA LEU A 71 -6.77 11.21 11.45
C LEU A 71 -7.74 12.39 11.25
N LYS A 72 -8.91 12.09 10.68
CA LYS A 72 -10.02 13.03 10.59
C LYS A 72 -11.03 12.71 11.67
N VAL A 73 -11.30 13.69 12.51
CA VAL A 73 -12.28 13.55 13.58
C VAL A 73 -13.68 13.54 12.96
N PRO A 74 -14.48 12.49 13.17
CA PRO A 74 -15.81 12.40 12.57
C PRO A 74 -16.76 13.46 13.15
N VAL A 75 -17.76 13.82 12.35
CA VAL A 75 -18.87 14.69 12.79
C VAL A 75 -19.53 14.03 14.02
N ASN A 76 -19.67 14.78 15.12
CA ASN A 76 -20.13 14.35 16.46
C ASN A 76 -19.06 13.89 17.47
N ASN A 77 -17.76 14.07 17.19
CA ASN A 77 -16.72 14.07 18.21
C ASN A 77 -16.21 15.50 18.37
N ASN A 78 -16.69 16.22 19.40
CA ASN A 78 -16.37 17.60 19.78
C ASN A 78 -16.59 18.69 18.69
N GLY A 79 -16.66 18.35 17.40
CA GLY A 79 -16.94 19.19 16.25
C GLY A 79 -15.81 20.12 15.77
N TYR A 80 -14.78 20.36 16.59
CA TYR A 80 -13.83 21.46 16.37
C TYR A 80 -12.36 21.05 16.20
N GLU A 81 -12.07 19.75 16.26
CA GLU A 81 -10.69 19.27 16.15
C GLU A 81 -10.21 19.31 14.69
N LEU A 82 -9.09 20.00 14.46
CA LEU A 82 -8.43 20.01 13.16
C LEU A 82 -7.92 18.59 12.83
N PRO A 83 -8.02 18.14 11.57
CA PRO A 83 -7.33 16.94 11.14
C PRO A 83 -5.83 17.04 11.44
N TYR A 84 -5.23 15.96 11.92
CA TYR A 84 -3.80 15.93 12.19
C TYR A 84 -3.14 14.70 11.56
N VAL A 85 -1.85 14.83 11.26
CA VAL A 85 -1.04 13.73 10.72
C VAL A 85 -0.72 12.77 11.86
N LEU A 86 -1.32 11.58 11.80
CA LEU A 86 -1.06 10.48 12.72
C LEU A 86 0.32 9.88 12.48
N ALA A 87 0.69 9.68 11.22
CA ALA A 87 2.00 9.18 10.84
C ALA A 87 2.44 9.71 9.47
N HIS A 88 3.74 9.94 9.33
CA HIS A 88 4.44 10.17 8.07
C HIS A 88 5.40 9.01 7.86
N HIS A 89 5.34 8.36 6.70
CA HIS A 89 6.19 7.22 6.38
C HIS A 89 6.78 7.37 4.99
N GLU A 90 8.09 7.13 4.87
CA GLU A 90 8.82 7.05 3.60
C GLU A 90 9.17 5.59 3.33
N PRO A 91 8.42 4.90 2.44
CA PRO A 91 8.68 3.50 2.15
C PRO A 91 10.09 3.28 1.59
N ALA A 92 10.78 2.26 2.07
CA ALA A 92 12.04 1.86 1.47
C ALA A 92 11.85 1.52 -0.03
N ALA A 93 12.89 1.74 -0.83
CA ALA A 93 12.81 1.47 -2.27
C ALA A 93 12.42 0.01 -2.55
N GLY A 94 11.38 -0.19 -3.36
CA GLY A 94 10.86 -1.51 -3.73
C GLY A 94 9.84 -2.10 -2.76
N THR A 95 9.51 -1.40 -1.68
CA THR A 95 8.45 -1.82 -0.75
C THR A 95 7.09 -1.80 -1.42
N LEU A 96 6.40 -2.94 -1.39
CA LEU A 96 5.03 -3.07 -1.88
C LEU A 96 4.00 -3.16 -0.75
N ASN A 97 4.41 -3.59 0.43
CA ASN A 97 3.53 -3.77 1.58
C ASN A 97 4.24 -3.25 2.83
N GLU A 98 3.50 -2.52 3.65
CA GLU A 98 3.99 -1.97 4.91
C GLU A 98 3.02 -2.26 6.03
N GLU A 99 3.57 -2.49 7.22
CA GLU A 99 2.82 -2.62 8.45
C GLU A 99 3.61 -2.00 9.60
N PHE A 100 2.98 -1.08 10.33
CA PHE A 100 3.58 -0.42 11.48
C PHE A 100 2.52 -0.01 12.49
N THR A 101 2.98 0.32 13.69
CA THR A 101 2.14 0.84 14.77
C THR A 101 2.52 2.27 15.11
N VAL A 102 1.53 3.10 15.40
CA VAL A 102 1.71 4.48 15.82
C VAL A 102 0.78 4.81 16.99
N GLN A 103 1.27 5.62 17.94
CA GLN A 103 0.44 6.13 19.03
C GLN A 103 -0.33 7.37 18.58
N ALA A 104 -1.63 7.39 18.83
CA ALA A 104 -2.43 8.58 18.69
C ALA A 104 -2.00 9.61 19.74
N SER A 105 -1.85 10.88 19.33
CA SER A 105 -1.33 11.91 20.21
C SER A 105 -2.26 12.13 21.40
N TYR A 106 -1.70 12.30 22.60
CA TYR A 106 -2.46 12.70 23.78
C TYR A 106 -3.09 14.10 23.62
N LEU A 107 -2.57 14.91 22.68
CA LEU A 107 -3.13 16.22 22.35
C LEU A 107 -4.48 16.15 21.65
N LEU A 108 -4.91 14.97 21.19
CA LEU A 108 -6.25 14.75 20.65
C LEU A 108 -7.36 15.18 21.61
N CYS A 109 -7.17 15.01 22.91
CA CYS A 109 -8.14 15.42 23.93
C CYS A 109 -7.88 16.83 24.48
N ALA A 110 -6.68 17.40 24.24
CA ALA A 110 -6.24 18.65 24.86
C ALA A 110 -6.65 19.92 24.09
N ALA A 111 -7.24 19.78 22.89
CA ALA A 111 -7.72 20.94 22.12
C ALA A 111 -8.95 21.64 22.74
N LEU A 112 -9.51 21.13 23.85
CA LEU A 112 -10.71 21.68 24.47
C LEU A 112 -10.49 22.71 25.58
N VAL A 113 -9.25 23.06 25.96
CA VAL A 113 -9.02 24.11 26.98
C VAL A 113 -7.79 24.96 26.67
N THR A 114 -7.97 25.99 25.83
CA THR A 114 -7.19 27.25 25.90
C THR A 114 -7.92 28.32 25.08
N LEU A 115 -8.99 28.89 25.65
CA LEU A 115 -9.50 30.24 25.36
C LEU A 115 -10.08 30.81 26.64
#